data_AF-A0A9P6TG47-F1
#
_entry.id   AF-A0A9P6TG47-F1
#
_cell.length_a   1.000
_cell.length_b   1.000
_cell.length_c   1.000
_cell.angle_alpha   90.00
_cell.angle_beta   90.00
_cell.angle_gamma   90.00
#
_symmetry.space_group_name_H-M   'P 1'
#
loop_
_entity.id
_entity.type
_entity.pdbx_description
1 polymer ?
#
loop_
_entity_poly.entity_id
_entity_poly.type
_entity_poly.pdbx_seq_one_letter_code
_entity_poly.pdbx_strand_id
1 'polypeptide(L)'
;MDSDHDWKSPKFQAALSTMVKNAGDRLTDDGSNYADWEYRVKRLIETVTGRDNYLDDETTYARDPRGDRIVFSIIDLSVPTDVGRRLSGSARSAMATIRAMFFFPSRSAHITTWKEALDIKLTDGMDIGTYLRRVEAKVLDLDRAGFAWSKDGVLGALYQLGLGSGYVNVSTILNAQLRAHPDRPVSAREVEEAIRAESQERVSNTGTADLPTFGTLDLNATTTAAPGRSHTLSRGTYRP
;
A
#
# COMPACT_ATOMS: atom_id res chain seq x y z
N MET A 1 23.61 -35.03 15.30
CA MET A 1 23.81 -34.75 13.87
C MET A 1 23.38 -33.30 13.67
N ASP A 2 24.30 -32.37 13.93
CA ASP A 2 24.05 -30.92 13.78
C ASP A 2 24.35 -30.50 12.33
N SER A 3 23.32 -30.53 11.49
CA SER A 3 23.36 -29.97 10.12
C SER A 3 22.83 -28.54 10.06
N ASP A 4 22.60 -27.89 11.21
CA ASP A 4 21.59 -26.84 11.29
C ASP A 4 22.01 -25.47 10.72
N HIS A 5 23.29 -25.21 10.42
CA HIS A 5 23.72 -23.87 9.98
C HIS A 5 24.76 -23.85 8.83
N ASP A 6 24.67 -24.76 7.86
CA ASP A 6 25.57 -24.75 6.70
C ASP A 6 25.51 -23.43 5.90
N TRP A 7 24.32 -22.82 5.83
CA TRP A 7 24.11 -21.55 5.13
C TRP A 7 24.79 -20.34 5.80
N LYS A 8 25.24 -20.47 7.06
CA LYS A 8 26.03 -19.42 7.72
C LYS A 8 27.53 -19.60 7.50
N SER A 9 27.98 -20.69 6.91
CA SER A 9 29.39 -21.03 6.77
C SER A 9 30.12 -20.07 5.81
N PRO A 10 31.44 -19.87 5.97
CA PRO A 10 32.25 -19.11 5.01
C PRO A 10 32.19 -19.70 3.60
N LYS A 11 32.08 -21.03 3.49
CA LYS A 11 31.94 -21.75 2.21
C LYS A 11 30.66 -21.35 1.49
N PHE A 12 29.54 -21.26 2.22
CA PHE A 12 28.28 -20.79 1.67
C PHE A 12 28.37 -19.33 1.23
N GLN A 13 28.95 -18.45 2.06
CA GLN A 13 29.11 -17.03 1.73
C GLN A 13 29.94 -16.81 0.45
N ALA A 14 30.97 -17.62 0.22
CA ALA A 14 31.74 -17.59 -1.02
C ALA A 14 30.92 -18.00 -2.26
N ALA A 15 29.91 -18.87 -2.09
CA ALA A 15 29.02 -19.30 -3.16
C ALA A 15 27.80 -18.38 -3.35
N LEU A 16 27.57 -17.42 -2.44
CA LEU A 16 26.36 -16.62 -2.38
C LEU A 16 26.11 -15.82 -3.66
N SER A 17 27.14 -15.19 -4.22
CA SER A 17 27.01 -14.40 -5.46
C SER A 17 26.50 -15.24 -6.63
N THR A 18 27.03 -16.45 -6.79
CA THR A 18 26.59 -17.37 -7.84
C THR A 18 25.15 -17.84 -7.59
N MET A 19 24.81 -18.14 -6.33
CA MET A 19 23.46 -18.54 -5.96
C MET A 19 22.43 -17.46 -6.26
N VAL A 20 22.69 -16.21 -5.88
CA VAL A 20 21.80 -15.06 -6.14
C VAL A 20 21.63 -14.84 -7.64
N LYS A 21 22.72 -14.90 -8.43
CA LYS A 21 22.65 -14.77 -9.89
C LYS A 21 21.83 -15.87 -10.54
N ASN A 22 21.84 -17.09 -9.99
CA ASN A 22 21.08 -18.22 -10.52
C ASN A 22 19.60 -18.21 -10.09
N ALA A 23 19.26 -17.47 -9.02
CA ALA A 23 17.89 -17.42 -8.51
C ALA A 23 16.95 -16.55 -9.37
N GLY A 24 17.49 -15.64 -10.18
CA GLY A 24 16.70 -14.86 -11.12
C GLY A 24 17.40 -13.61 -11.62
N ASP A 25 16.66 -12.85 -12.44
CA ASP A 25 17.10 -11.57 -12.94
C ASP A 25 17.27 -10.56 -11.80
N ARG A 26 18.26 -9.68 -11.94
CA ARG A 26 18.46 -8.58 -10.99
C ARG A 26 17.31 -7.58 -11.11
N LEU A 27 17.06 -6.82 -10.05
CA LEU A 27 16.13 -5.69 -10.09
C LEU A 27 16.55 -4.71 -11.19
N THR A 28 15.62 -4.27 -12.03
CA THR A 28 15.90 -3.28 -13.06
C THR A 28 16.05 -1.88 -12.45
N ASP A 29 16.79 -1.00 -13.12
CA ASP A 29 17.02 0.38 -12.63
C ASP A 29 15.73 1.21 -12.54
N ASP A 30 14.70 0.85 -13.33
CA ASP A 30 13.37 1.46 -13.32
C ASP A 30 12.37 0.74 -12.41
N GLY A 31 12.75 -0.41 -11.83
CA GLY A 31 11.89 -1.25 -11.00
C GLY A 31 10.72 -1.91 -11.72
N SER A 32 10.70 -1.92 -13.06
CA SER A 32 9.63 -2.54 -13.85
C SER A 32 9.42 -4.02 -13.52
N ASN A 33 10.46 -4.73 -13.06
CA ASN A 33 10.36 -6.12 -12.60
C ASN A 33 10.26 -6.29 -11.08
N TYR A 34 9.99 -5.23 -10.30
CA TYR A 34 10.07 -5.28 -8.84
C TYR A 34 9.22 -6.38 -8.21
N ALA A 35 7.96 -6.55 -8.62
CA ALA A 35 7.07 -7.54 -8.01
C ALA A 35 7.59 -8.97 -8.19
N ASP A 36 8.07 -9.30 -9.40
CA ASP A 36 8.65 -10.60 -9.71
C ASP A 36 10.01 -10.80 -9.00
N TRP A 37 10.82 -9.74 -8.96
CA TRP A 37 12.11 -9.75 -8.25
C TRP A 37 11.92 -9.94 -6.75
N GLU A 38 11.00 -9.21 -6.11
CA GLU A 38 10.71 -9.30 -4.68
C GLU A 38 10.25 -10.71 -4.31
N TYR A 39 9.36 -11.29 -5.12
CA TYR A 39 8.91 -12.68 -4.95
C TYR A 39 10.08 -13.68 -5.00
N ARG A 40 10.97 -13.57 -6.00
CA ARG A 40 12.12 -14.47 -6.13
C ARG A 40 13.14 -14.30 -5.00
N VAL A 41 13.41 -13.07 -4.58
CA VAL A 41 14.31 -12.78 -3.45
C VAL A 41 13.76 -13.33 -2.15
N LYS A 42 12.46 -13.11 -1.85
CA LYS A 42 11.79 -13.69 -0.67
C LYS A 42 11.89 -15.22 -0.68
N ARG A 43 11.59 -15.86 -1.81
CA ARG A 43 11.70 -17.32 -1.96
C ARG A 43 13.13 -17.85 -1.79
N LEU A 44 14.13 -17.11 -2.27
CA LEU A 44 15.53 -17.46 -2.05
C LEU A 44 15.89 -17.37 -0.57
N ILE A 45 15.46 -16.32 0.12
CA ILE A 45 15.68 -16.13 1.56
C ILE A 45 15.04 -17.27 2.35
N GLU A 46 13.81 -17.63 2.05
CA GLU A 46 13.11 -18.76 2.67
C GLU A 46 13.88 -20.07 2.46
N THR A 47 14.33 -20.32 1.22
CA THR A 47 15.11 -21.52 0.87
C THR A 47 16.44 -21.59 1.62
N VAL A 48 17.12 -20.46 1.78
CA VAL A 48 18.43 -20.37 2.44
C VAL A 48 18.30 -20.46 3.95
N THR A 49 17.33 -19.77 4.53
CA THR A 49 17.19 -19.63 5.99
C THR A 49 16.32 -20.72 6.61
N GLY A 50 15.50 -21.42 5.81
CA GLY A 50 14.48 -22.35 6.28
C GLY A 50 13.34 -21.67 7.05
N ARG A 51 13.20 -20.33 6.91
CA ARG A 51 12.22 -19.54 7.64
C ARG A 51 11.31 -18.78 6.68
N ASP A 52 10.03 -19.05 6.80
CA ASP A 52 8.99 -18.25 6.16
C ASP A 52 8.96 -16.85 6.79
N ASN A 53 8.67 -15.82 5.98
CA ASN A 53 8.46 -14.45 6.45
C ASN A 53 9.65 -13.86 7.25
N TYR A 54 10.89 -14.25 6.92
CA TYR A 54 12.10 -13.78 7.61
C TYR A 54 12.17 -12.25 7.76
N LEU A 55 11.70 -11.52 6.75
CA LEU A 55 11.73 -10.06 6.68
C LEU A 55 10.60 -9.37 7.48
N ASP A 56 9.57 -10.11 7.87
CA ASP A 56 8.37 -9.55 8.50
C ASP A 56 8.49 -9.48 10.04
N ASP A 57 9.39 -10.26 10.65
CA ASP A 57 9.70 -10.17 12.09
C ASP A 57 10.73 -9.07 12.37
N GLU A 58 10.29 -8.00 13.04
CA GLU A 58 11.11 -6.86 13.45
C GLU A 58 12.27 -7.22 14.39
N THR A 59 12.12 -8.34 15.11
CA THR A 59 13.12 -8.80 16.09
C THR A 59 14.18 -9.71 15.48
N THR A 60 14.02 -10.11 14.21
CA THR A 60 14.93 -11.04 13.54
C THR A 60 16.37 -10.55 13.54
N TYR A 61 16.61 -9.25 13.30
CA TYR A 61 17.97 -8.70 13.28
C TYR A 61 18.65 -8.82 14.66
N ALA A 62 17.89 -8.64 15.75
CA ALA A 62 18.41 -8.69 17.11
C ALA A 62 18.66 -10.14 17.57
N ARG A 63 17.80 -11.07 17.14
CA ARG A 63 17.89 -12.50 17.47
C ARG A 63 18.91 -13.25 16.61
N ASP A 64 19.10 -12.86 15.36
CA ASP A 64 20.05 -13.48 14.42
C ASP A 64 20.83 -12.45 13.58
N PRO A 65 21.78 -11.70 14.18
CA PRO A 65 22.55 -10.67 13.47
C PRO A 65 23.38 -11.23 12.31
N ARG A 66 23.81 -12.48 12.41
CA ARG A 66 24.59 -13.15 11.36
C ARG A 66 23.70 -13.55 10.19
N GLY A 67 22.52 -14.08 10.47
CA GLY A 67 21.51 -14.37 9.46
C GLY A 67 21.08 -13.10 8.73
N ASP A 68 20.81 -12.02 9.48
CA ASP A 68 20.40 -10.74 8.91
C ASP A 68 21.45 -10.18 7.94
N ARG A 69 22.75 -10.28 8.27
CA ARG A 69 23.84 -9.90 7.35
C ARG A 69 23.86 -10.73 6.06
N ILE A 70 23.61 -12.04 6.13
CA ILE A 70 23.59 -12.90 4.95
C ILE A 70 22.39 -12.56 4.07
N VAL A 71 21.21 -12.36 4.67
CA VAL A 71 20.00 -11.94 3.96
C VAL A 71 20.19 -10.54 3.35
N PHE A 72 20.82 -9.61 4.06
CA PHE A 72 21.21 -8.32 3.51
C PHE A 72 22.13 -8.48 2.29
N SER A 73 23.13 -9.37 2.36
CA SER A 73 24.01 -9.66 1.21
C SER A 73 23.25 -10.27 0.03
N ILE A 74 22.25 -11.12 0.27
CA ILE A 74 21.36 -11.63 -0.79
C ILE A 74 20.67 -10.47 -1.51
N ILE A 75 20.08 -9.56 -0.74
CA ILE A 75 19.37 -8.38 -1.26
C ILE A 75 20.35 -7.49 -2.05
N ASP A 76 21.48 -7.11 -1.45
CA ASP A 76 22.49 -6.24 -2.07
C ASP A 76 23.04 -6.80 -3.39
N LEU A 77 23.31 -8.11 -3.45
CA LEU A 77 23.79 -8.76 -4.67
C LEU A 77 22.70 -8.82 -5.76
N SER A 78 21.43 -8.83 -5.37
CA SER A 78 20.28 -8.94 -6.28
C SER A 78 19.85 -7.62 -6.92
N VAL A 79 20.40 -6.49 -6.49
CA VAL A 79 20.06 -5.15 -7.02
C VAL A 79 21.21 -4.52 -7.84
N PRO A 80 20.92 -3.50 -8.67
CA PRO A 80 21.95 -2.69 -9.33
C PRO A 80 22.84 -1.97 -8.31
N THR A 81 24.09 -1.71 -8.70
CA THR A 81 25.10 -1.08 -7.83
C THR A 81 24.64 0.26 -7.25
N ASP A 82 23.90 1.06 -8.03
CA ASP A 82 23.43 2.37 -7.58
C ASP A 82 22.30 2.28 -6.54
N VAL A 83 21.48 1.23 -6.61
CA VAL A 83 20.51 0.89 -5.56
C VAL A 83 21.25 0.38 -4.33
N GLY A 84 22.20 -0.54 -4.50
CA GLY A 84 23.02 -1.13 -3.44
C GLY A 84 23.74 -0.08 -2.57
N ARG A 85 24.28 0.97 -3.19
CA ARG A 85 24.93 2.10 -2.49
C ARG A 85 24.03 2.87 -1.52
N ARG A 86 22.71 2.76 -1.67
CA ARG A 86 21.71 3.43 -0.81
C ARG A 86 21.23 2.53 0.32
N LEU A 87 21.55 1.23 0.29
CA LEU A 87 21.11 0.28 1.29
C LEU A 87 21.95 0.43 2.56
N SER A 88 21.28 0.32 3.71
CA SER A 88 21.94 0.37 5.01
C SER A 88 21.08 -0.32 6.07
N GLY A 89 21.69 -0.61 7.23
CA GLY A 89 20.99 -1.21 8.36
C GLY A 89 20.76 -2.72 8.21
N SER A 90 19.56 -3.17 8.57
CA SER A 90 19.15 -4.57 8.50
C SER A 90 18.65 -4.98 7.12
N ALA A 91 18.52 -6.28 6.88
CA ALA A 91 17.93 -6.80 5.64
C ALA A 91 16.50 -6.25 5.40
N ARG A 92 15.70 -6.15 6.47
CA ARG A 92 14.36 -5.54 6.41
C ARG A 92 14.43 -4.06 6.02
N SER A 93 15.35 -3.30 6.63
CA SER A 93 15.55 -1.88 6.29
C SER A 93 15.94 -1.72 4.82
N ALA A 94 16.86 -2.55 4.33
CA ALA A 94 17.24 -2.56 2.92
C ALA A 94 16.04 -2.82 2.00
N MET A 95 15.21 -3.84 2.30
CA MET A 95 14.01 -4.10 1.52
C MET A 95 13.01 -2.94 1.54
N ALA A 96 12.80 -2.30 2.69
CA ALA A 96 11.95 -1.13 2.81
C ALA A 96 12.50 0.04 1.96
N THR A 97 13.81 0.27 1.99
CA THR A 97 14.48 1.29 1.18
C THR A 97 14.31 1.03 -0.32
N ILE A 98 14.54 -0.20 -0.80
CA ILE A 98 14.34 -0.57 -2.21
C ILE A 98 12.89 -0.35 -2.61
N ARG A 99 11.95 -0.82 -1.79
CA ARG A 99 10.53 -0.67 -2.03
C ARG A 99 10.13 0.79 -2.19
N ALA A 100 10.62 1.67 -1.31
CA ALA A 100 10.34 3.10 -1.37
C ALA A 100 10.90 3.78 -2.65
N MET A 101 11.93 3.23 -3.30
CA MET A 101 12.47 3.78 -4.55
C MET A 101 11.54 3.56 -5.75
N PHE A 102 10.82 2.44 -5.78
CA PHE A 102 9.99 2.02 -6.92
C PHE A 102 8.50 2.17 -6.67
N PHE A 103 8.10 2.09 -5.41
CA PHE A 103 6.74 2.33 -4.93
C PHE A 103 6.80 3.54 -4.01
N PHE A 104 6.67 4.73 -4.61
CA PHE A 104 6.45 5.92 -3.80
C PHE A 104 5.12 5.77 -3.07
N PRO A 105 5.11 5.75 -1.73
CA PRO A 105 3.87 5.83 -0.98
C PRO A 105 3.17 7.11 -1.42
N SER A 106 2.03 6.95 -2.10
CA SER A 106 1.20 8.06 -2.50
C SER A 106 0.00 8.05 -1.57
N ARG A 107 -0.16 9.14 -0.83
CA ARG A 107 -1.33 9.35 0.00
C ARG A 107 -2.61 9.32 -0.83
N SER A 108 -2.56 9.89 -2.04
CA SER A 108 -3.68 9.79 -2.99
C SER A 108 -3.99 8.33 -3.33
N ALA A 109 -2.97 7.50 -3.57
CA ALA A 109 -3.17 6.07 -3.82
C ALA A 109 -3.76 5.36 -2.60
N HIS A 110 -3.23 5.60 -1.40
CA HIS A 110 -3.78 5.04 -0.15
C HIS A 110 -5.26 5.38 0.01
N ILE A 111 -5.64 6.65 -0.18
CA ILE A 111 -7.04 7.09 -0.02
C ILE A 111 -7.94 6.48 -1.10
N THR A 112 -7.46 6.35 -2.34
CA THR A 112 -8.20 5.64 -3.40
C THR A 112 -8.42 4.18 -3.03
N THR A 113 -7.39 3.45 -2.61
CA THR A 113 -7.52 2.04 -2.21
C THR A 113 -8.43 1.88 -0.98
N TRP A 114 -8.38 2.80 -0.02
CA TRP A 114 -9.31 2.82 1.11
C TRP A 114 -10.76 3.00 0.66
N LYS A 115 -11.04 3.93 -0.27
CA LYS A 115 -12.39 4.10 -0.83
C LYS A 115 -12.87 2.83 -1.52
N GLU A 116 -12.03 2.25 -2.38
CA GLU A 116 -12.33 0.99 -3.05
C GLU A 116 -12.61 -0.15 -2.07
N ALA A 117 -11.86 -0.23 -0.96
CA ALA A 117 -12.06 -1.25 0.07
C ALA A 117 -13.39 -1.08 0.80
N LEU A 118 -13.76 0.16 1.14
CA LEU A 118 -15.01 0.50 1.81
C LEU A 118 -16.24 0.36 0.89
N ASP A 119 -16.04 0.48 -0.42
CA ASP A 119 -17.09 0.29 -1.42
C ASP A 119 -17.38 -1.18 -1.74
N ILE A 120 -16.59 -2.13 -1.23
CA ILE A 120 -16.87 -3.57 -1.38
C ILE A 120 -18.10 -3.92 -0.55
N LYS A 121 -19.22 -4.15 -1.25
CA LYS A 121 -20.48 -4.60 -0.65
C LYS A 121 -20.72 -6.08 -0.94
N LEU A 122 -21.22 -6.81 0.05
CA LEU A 122 -21.79 -8.13 -0.18
C LEU A 122 -23.12 -7.95 -0.93
N THR A 123 -23.21 -8.52 -2.13
CA THR A 123 -24.41 -8.41 -2.99
C THR A 123 -25.11 -9.75 -3.11
N ASP A 124 -26.41 -9.72 -3.42
CA ASP A 124 -27.17 -10.92 -3.72
C ASP A 124 -26.52 -11.69 -4.89
N GLY A 125 -26.10 -12.93 -4.63
CA GLY A 125 -25.39 -13.79 -5.59
C GLY A 125 -23.85 -13.81 -5.44
N MET A 126 -23.26 -12.99 -4.56
CA MET A 126 -21.85 -13.11 -4.24
C MET A 126 -21.62 -14.14 -3.14
N ASP A 127 -20.78 -15.12 -3.41
CA ASP A 127 -20.30 -16.05 -2.38
C ASP A 127 -19.48 -15.31 -1.30
N ILE A 128 -19.68 -15.67 -0.03
CA ILE A 128 -19.03 -15.03 1.12
C ILE A 128 -17.50 -15.14 1.04
N GLY A 129 -16.97 -16.28 0.57
CA GLY A 129 -15.54 -16.47 0.39
C GLY A 129 -14.96 -15.58 -0.71
N THR A 130 -15.77 -15.26 -1.72
CA THR A 130 -15.39 -14.28 -2.75
C THR A 130 -15.40 -12.86 -2.21
N TYR A 131 -16.37 -12.49 -1.39
CA TYR A 131 -16.41 -11.19 -0.71
C TYR A 131 -15.18 -10.99 0.19
N LEU A 132 -14.88 -11.94 1.07
CA LEU A 132 -13.75 -11.85 2.00
C LEU A 132 -12.41 -11.72 1.27
N ARG A 133 -12.19 -12.52 0.20
CA ARG A 133 -10.98 -12.42 -0.62
C ARG A 133 -10.81 -11.07 -1.31
N ARG A 134 -11.91 -10.41 -1.71
CA ARG A 134 -11.85 -9.06 -2.30
C ARG A 134 -11.43 -8.02 -1.26
N VAL A 135 -11.96 -8.10 -0.04
CA VAL A 135 -11.57 -7.21 1.06
C VAL A 135 -10.10 -7.44 1.41
N GLU A 136 -9.69 -8.69 1.58
CA GLU A 136 -8.30 -9.07 1.87
C GLU A 136 -7.34 -8.57 0.78
N ALA A 137 -7.71 -8.72 -0.50
CA ALA A 137 -6.91 -8.21 -1.61
C ALA A 137 -6.68 -6.68 -1.51
N LYS A 138 -7.69 -5.90 -1.11
CA LYS A 138 -7.53 -4.45 -0.93
C LYS A 138 -6.71 -4.06 0.28
N VAL A 139 -6.79 -4.82 1.37
CA VAL A 139 -5.90 -4.66 2.53
C VAL A 139 -4.45 -4.94 2.11
N LEU A 140 -4.21 -6.01 1.34
CA LEU A 140 -2.89 -6.32 0.79
C LEU A 140 -2.40 -5.25 -0.19
N ASP A 141 -3.28 -4.62 -0.96
CA ASP A 141 -2.91 -3.51 -1.84
C ASP A 141 -2.50 -2.27 -1.04
N LEU A 142 -3.19 -1.96 0.08
CA LEU A 142 -2.78 -0.91 1.02
C LEU A 142 -1.42 -1.22 1.64
N ASP A 143 -1.22 -2.47 2.08
CA ASP A 143 0.06 -2.94 2.57
C ASP A 143 1.14 -2.70 1.53
N ARG A 144 0.93 -3.17 0.29
CA ARG A 144 1.84 -3.01 -0.87
C ARG A 144 2.12 -1.56 -1.23
N ALA A 145 1.15 -0.67 -1.03
CA ALA A 145 1.36 0.77 -1.20
C ALA A 145 2.15 1.42 -0.05
N GLY A 146 2.53 0.67 0.99
CA GLY A 146 3.30 1.17 2.12
C GLY A 146 2.44 1.92 3.14
N PHE A 147 1.16 1.58 3.25
CA PHE A 147 0.28 2.16 4.27
C PHE A 147 0.73 1.72 5.67
N ALA A 148 0.75 2.65 6.62
CA ALA A 148 1.13 2.35 8.00
C ALA A 148 -0.09 1.94 8.84
N TRP A 149 -0.14 0.66 9.23
CA TRP A 149 -1.17 0.10 10.11
C TRP A 149 -0.93 0.46 11.58
N SER A 150 -1.17 1.72 11.91
CA SER A 150 -1.20 2.21 13.28
C SER A 150 -2.51 2.94 13.53
N LYS A 151 -2.87 3.11 14.82
CA LYS A 151 -4.02 3.96 15.20
C LYS A 151 -3.95 5.33 14.52
N ASP A 152 -2.76 5.89 14.46
CA ASP A 152 -2.50 7.21 13.90
C ASP A 152 -2.63 7.22 12.36
N GLY A 153 -2.07 6.22 11.67
CA GLY A 153 -2.19 6.09 10.21
C GLY A 153 -3.63 5.85 9.73
N VAL A 154 -4.38 5.02 10.45
CA VAL A 154 -5.82 4.78 10.19
C VAL A 154 -6.64 6.04 10.47
N LEU A 155 -6.41 6.73 11.59
CA LEU A 155 -7.11 7.97 11.91
C LEU A 155 -6.86 9.06 10.87
N GLY A 156 -5.61 9.23 10.43
CA GLY A 156 -5.27 10.13 9.33
C GLY A 156 -5.93 9.76 8.00
N ALA A 157 -6.16 8.47 7.73
CA ALA A 157 -6.91 8.04 6.55
C ALA A 157 -8.38 8.42 6.64
N LEU A 158 -9.01 8.18 7.79
CA LEU A 158 -10.41 8.53 8.04
C LEU A 158 -10.65 10.04 7.94
N TYR A 159 -9.74 10.87 8.47
CA TYR A 159 -9.83 12.33 8.32
C TYR A 159 -9.87 12.75 6.85
N GLN A 160 -9.04 12.15 5.99
CA GLN A 160 -9.03 12.49 4.57
C GLN A 160 -10.19 11.87 3.78
N LEU A 161 -10.65 10.68 4.15
CA LEU A 161 -11.81 10.05 3.52
C LEU A 161 -13.08 10.88 3.73
N GLY A 162 -13.20 11.52 4.89
CA GLY A 162 -14.29 12.45 5.19
C GLY A 162 -14.23 13.77 4.39
N LEU A 163 -13.10 14.06 3.72
CA LEU A 163 -13.00 15.23 2.85
C LEU A 163 -13.66 14.93 1.51
N GLY A 164 -14.54 15.83 1.07
CA GLY A 164 -15.07 15.82 -0.29
C GLY A 164 -14.00 16.16 -1.33
N SER A 165 -14.38 16.09 -2.62
CA SER A 165 -13.51 16.42 -3.77
C SER A 165 -12.97 17.85 -3.75
N GLY A 166 -13.45 18.70 -2.85
CA GLY A 166 -12.90 20.03 -2.61
C GLY A 166 -11.42 19.99 -2.26
N TYR A 167 -10.97 19.12 -1.34
CA TYR A 167 -9.67 19.23 -0.67
C TYR A 167 -8.49 18.57 -1.41
N VAL A 168 -8.28 18.95 -2.68
CA VAL A 168 -7.24 18.36 -3.54
C VAL A 168 -5.83 18.71 -3.04
N ASN A 169 -5.64 19.89 -2.42
CA ASN A 169 -4.32 20.38 -2.00
C ASN A 169 -3.76 19.60 -0.80
N VAL A 170 -4.61 19.14 0.14
CA VAL A 170 -4.21 18.26 1.24
C VAL A 170 -3.46 17.03 0.73
N SER A 171 -3.97 16.37 -0.31
CA SER A 171 -3.29 15.19 -0.87
C SER A 171 -1.94 15.54 -1.50
N THR A 172 -1.84 16.68 -2.18
CA THR A 172 -0.59 17.18 -2.77
C THR A 172 0.47 17.46 -1.70
N ILE A 173 0.11 18.14 -0.62
CA ILE A 173 1.01 18.47 0.50
C ILE A 173 1.53 17.18 1.15
N LEU A 174 0.65 16.25 1.48
CA LEU A 174 1.03 15.01 2.14
C LEU A 174 1.83 14.07 1.22
N ASN A 175 1.55 14.06 -0.07
CA ASN A 175 2.39 13.36 -1.06
C ASN A 175 3.80 13.96 -1.12
N ALA A 176 3.93 15.29 -1.06
CA ALA A 176 5.24 15.94 -1.05
C ALA A 176 6.02 15.58 0.23
N GLN A 177 5.35 15.51 1.38
CA GLN A 177 5.95 15.07 2.64
C GLN A 177 6.41 13.61 2.60
N LEU A 178 5.57 12.70 2.09
CA LEU A 178 5.94 11.28 1.91
C LEU A 178 7.12 11.11 0.95
N ARG A 179 7.23 11.95 -0.08
CA ARG A 179 8.40 11.94 -0.98
C ARG A 179 9.66 12.46 -0.29
N ALA A 180 9.53 13.47 0.58
CA ALA A 180 10.66 14.02 1.33
C ALA A 180 11.15 13.07 2.43
N HIS A 181 10.23 12.30 3.05
CA HIS A 181 10.50 11.39 4.16
C HIS A 181 9.74 10.06 3.97
N PRO A 182 10.18 9.19 3.04
CA PRO A 182 9.44 7.97 2.69
C PRO A 182 9.42 6.91 3.79
N ASP A 183 10.33 6.99 4.75
CA ASP A 183 10.43 6.14 5.94
C ASP A 183 9.51 6.61 7.08
N ARG A 184 9.03 7.85 7.03
CA ARG A 184 8.15 8.41 8.04
C ARG A 184 6.69 8.31 7.59
N PRO A 185 5.85 7.52 8.29
CA PRO A 185 4.44 7.48 7.98
C PRO A 185 3.79 8.84 8.26
N VAL A 186 2.81 9.20 7.44
CA VAL A 186 1.98 10.40 7.67
C VAL A 186 1.10 10.18 8.88
N SER A 187 1.24 11.05 9.87
CA SER A 187 0.46 11.04 11.10
C SER A 187 -0.92 11.66 10.93
N ALA A 188 -1.85 11.32 11.84
CA ALA A 188 -3.17 11.96 11.85
C ALA A 188 -3.06 13.47 12.11
N ARG A 189 -2.06 13.88 12.91
CA ARG A 189 -1.78 15.28 13.20
C ARG A 189 -1.32 16.05 11.96
N GLU A 190 -0.42 15.49 11.16
CA GLU A 190 0.01 16.11 9.91
C GLU A 190 -1.14 16.25 8.91
N VAL A 191 -2.00 15.24 8.83
CA VAL A 191 -3.24 15.30 8.04
C VAL A 191 -4.14 16.43 8.53
N GLU A 192 -4.37 16.51 9.84
CA GLU A 192 -5.19 17.56 10.45
C GLU A 192 -4.63 18.96 10.19
N GLU A 193 -3.31 19.13 10.35
CA GLU A 193 -2.61 20.40 10.08
C GLU A 193 -2.74 20.80 8.60
N ALA A 194 -2.60 19.84 7.67
CA ALA A 194 -2.81 20.09 6.24
C ALA A 194 -4.27 20.49 5.91
N ILE A 195 -5.26 19.84 6.54
CA ILE A 195 -6.68 20.18 6.38
C ILE A 195 -6.96 21.58 6.91
N ARG A 196 -6.45 21.92 8.09
CA ARG A 196 -6.62 23.24 8.71
C ARG A 196 -5.98 24.33 7.86
N ALA A 197 -4.76 24.10 7.36
CA ALA A 197 -4.07 25.03 6.46
C ALA A 197 -4.88 25.28 5.18
N GLU A 198 -5.33 24.23 4.49
CA GLU A 198 -6.15 24.38 3.30
C GLU A 198 -7.50 25.07 3.60
N SER A 199 -8.12 24.76 4.73
CA SER A 199 -9.37 25.41 5.13
C SER A 199 -9.18 26.91 5.41
N GLN A 200 -8.05 27.31 6.00
CA GLN A 200 -7.73 28.72 6.23
C GLN A 200 -7.48 29.45 4.91
N GLU A 201 -6.70 28.86 4.00
CA GLU A 201 -6.47 29.43 2.67
C GLU A 201 -7.78 29.60 1.88
N ARG A 202 -8.71 28.64 1.99
CA ARG A 202 -10.05 28.78 1.40
C ARG A 202 -10.79 29.95 1.99
N VAL A 203 -10.88 30.06 3.31
CA VAL A 203 -11.58 31.18 3.98
C VAL A 203 -10.96 32.54 3.63
N SER A 204 -9.64 32.60 3.43
CA SER A 204 -8.94 33.82 2.98
C SER A 204 -9.18 34.14 1.51
N ASN A 205 -9.33 33.13 0.64
CA ASN A 205 -9.53 33.32 -0.80
C ASN A 205 -11.01 33.51 -1.19
N THR A 206 -11.95 32.91 -0.45
CA THR A 206 -13.39 33.13 -0.56
C THR A 206 -13.82 34.01 0.60
N GLY A 207 -13.63 35.33 0.46
CA GLY A 207 -14.21 36.28 1.39
C GLY A 207 -15.72 36.03 1.52
N THR A 208 -16.15 35.57 2.70
CA THR A 208 -17.53 35.28 3.13
C THR A 208 -18.32 34.20 2.37
N ALA A 209 -18.76 33.19 3.14
CA ALA A 209 -19.81 32.20 2.89
C ALA A 209 -19.49 31.07 1.89
N ASP A 210 -18.94 29.97 2.41
CA ASP A 210 -19.64 28.67 2.46
C ASP A 210 -18.84 27.71 3.36
N LEU A 211 -19.45 27.29 4.47
CA LEU A 211 -18.88 26.23 5.32
C LEU A 211 -18.86 24.92 4.53
N PRO A 212 -17.79 24.10 4.63
CA PRO A 212 -17.74 22.84 3.93
C PRO A 212 -18.84 21.90 4.46
N THR A 213 -19.76 21.51 3.58
CA THR A 213 -20.63 20.37 3.81
C THR A 213 -19.74 19.14 3.90
N PHE A 214 -19.51 18.63 5.11
CA PHE A 214 -18.93 17.30 5.30
C PHE A 214 -19.78 16.32 4.49
N GLY A 215 -19.14 15.55 3.60
CA GLY A 215 -19.85 14.55 2.83
C GLY A 215 -20.54 13.59 3.80
N THR A 216 -21.86 13.62 3.86
CA THR A 216 -22.65 12.60 4.53
C THR A 216 -22.36 11.29 3.82
N LEU A 217 -21.61 10.39 4.48
CA LEU A 217 -21.59 8.98 4.17
C LEU A 217 -23.02 8.46 4.39
N ASP A 218 -23.81 8.44 3.33
CA ASP A 218 -25.16 7.90 3.36
C ASP A 218 -25.08 6.38 3.39
N LEU A 219 -25.03 5.83 4.60
CA LEU A 219 -25.01 4.39 4.87
C LEU A 219 -26.36 3.71 4.59
N ASN A 220 -27.39 4.47 4.18
CA ASN A 220 -28.77 3.99 4.06
C ASN A 220 -29.46 4.32 2.73
N ALA A 221 -28.72 4.56 1.64
CA ALA A 221 -29.29 4.72 0.30
C ALA A 221 -29.98 3.42 -0.19
N THR A 222 -31.17 3.17 0.34
CA THR A 222 -32.09 2.13 -0.05
C THR A 222 -32.75 2.60 -1.34
N THR A 223 -32.46 1.88 -2.41
CA THR A 223 -32.93 2.14 -3.76
C THR A 223 -34.46 2.14 -3.78
N THR A 224 -35.08 3.33 -3.80
CA THR A 224 -36.50 3.44 -4.17
C THR A 224 -36.56 3.72 -5.65
N ALA A 225 -36.60 2.65 -6.45
CA ALA A 225 -36.89 2.75 -7.87
C ALA A 225 -38.36 3.21 -8.05
N ALA A 226 -38.55 4.37 -8.64
CA ALA A 226 -39.85 4.76 -9.20
C ALA A 226 -40.03 4.13 -10.58
N PRO A 227 -41.20 3.54 -10.93
CA PRO A 227 -41.53 3.28 -12.32
C PRO A 227 -42.34 4.44 -12.88
N GLY A 228 -41.65 5.44 -13.41
CA GLY A 228 -42.25 6.48 -14.25
C GLY A 228 -41.97 6.19 -15.72
N ARG A 229 -42.78 5.36 -16.38
CA ARG A 229 -42.78 5.25 -17.84
C ARG A 229 -44.18 5.54 -18.37
N SER A 230 -44.35 6.80 -18.79
CA SER A 230 -45.43 7.23 -19.68
C SER A 230 -45.35 6.43 -20.98
N HIS A 231 -46.34 5.57 -21.23
CA HIS A 231 -46.66 5.14 -22.58
C HIS A 231 -47.92 5.87 -23.05
N THR A 232 -47.72 6.56 -24.16
CA THR A 232 -48.69 7.29 -24.98
C THR A 232 -49.85 6.41 -25.42
N LEU A 233 -51.04 7.01 -25.38
CA LEU A 233 -52.30 6.51 -25.91
C LEU A 233 -52.17 6.16 -27.41
N SER A 234 -52.54 4.93 -27.78
CA SER A 234 -53.00 4.61 -29.14
C SER A 234 -54.43 4.08 -29.07
N ARG A 235 -55.25 4.65 -29.94
CA ARG A 235 -56.70 4.67 -29.96
C ARG A 235 -57.20 3.45 -30.74
N GLY A 236 -57.71 2.43 -30.03
CA GLY A 236 -58.40 1.28 -30.62
C GLY A 236 -59.91 1.38 -30.42
N THR A 237 -60.63 1.70 -31.48
CA THR A 237 -62.10 1.76 -31.53
C THR A 237 -62.72 0.37 -31.38
N TYR A 238 -63.66 0.25 -30.43
CA TYR A 238 -64.62 -0.85 -30.32
C TYR A 238 -65.80 -0.60 -31.28
N ARG A 239 -66.24 -1.62 -32.01
CA ARG A 239 -67.59 -1.70 -32.61
C ARG A 239 -68.13 -3.13 -32.41
N PRO A 240 -69.45 -3.29 -32.26
CA PRO A 240 -70.12 -4.49 -31.75
C PRO A 240 -70.10 -5.67 -32.73
#